data_AF-A0A5J4UNI4-F1
#
_entry.id   AF-A0A5J4UNI4-F1
#
_cell.length_a   1.000
_cell.length_b   1.000
_cell.length_c   1.000
_cell.angle_alpha   90.00
_cell.angle_beta   90.00
_cell.angle_gamma   90.00
#
_symmetry.space_group_name_H-M   'P 1'
#
loop_
_entity.id
_entity.type
_entity.pdbx_description
1 polymer ?
#
loop_
_entity_poly.entity_id
_entity_poly.type
_entity_poly.pdbx_seq_one_letter_code
_entity_poly.pdbx_strand_id
1 'polypeptide(L)'
;MTTKFEIIENESGRKMAIEVGIANTLLDIYEQRSLDQITRAYSYSQGFYILASHSSNDMKQYLLKLRPFQGLVKLLEHKNIDVIGDSISAILNILQIKSRSQSLKDSQQHFQILNEFGGVEKIFEILKNKLNKCITD
;
A
#
# COMPACT_ATOMS: atom_id res chain seq x y z
N MET A 1 12.49 -19.11 -8.49
CA MET A 1 13.83 -18.49 -8.43
C MET A 1 13.85 -17.40 -9.47
N THR A 2 13.65 -16.14 -9.06
CA THR A 2 13.68 -14.99 -9.97
C THR A 2 15.12 -14.53 -10.07
N THR A 3 15.65 -14.40 -11.28
CA THR A 3 17.06 -14.11 -11.51
C THR A 3 17.40 -12.66 -11.11
N LYS A 4 18.65 -12.42 -10.73
CA LYS A 4 19.12 -11.08 -10.33
C LYS A 4 18.89 -10.01 -11.42
N PHE A 5 18.90 -10.41 -12.69
CA PHE A 5 18.60 -9.51 -13.82
C PHE A 5 17.12 -9.15 -13.92
N GLU A 6 16.21 -10.11 -13.77
CA GLU A 6 14.77 -9.86 -13.71
C GLU A 6 14.41 -8.91 -12.56
N ILE A 7 15.11 -8.99 -11.42
CA ILE A 7 14.89 -8.08 -10.28
C ILE A 7 15.26 -6.63 -10.64
N ILE A 8 16.39 -6.43 -11.33
CA ILE A 8 16.90 -5.11 -11.75
C ILE A 8 16.00 -4.48 -12.82
N GLU A 9 15.57 -5.25 -13.82
CA GLU A 9 14.65 -4.79 -14.86
C GLU A 9 13.30 -4.37 -14.27
N ASN A 10 12.78 -5.16 -13.34
CA ASN A 10 11.56 -4.83 -12.62
C ASN A 10 11.72 -3.59 -11.72
N GLU A 11 12.90 -3.34 -11.14
CA GLU A 11 13.19 -2.13 -10.36
C GLU A 11 13.21 -0.88 -11.23
N SER A 12 13.86 -0.94 -12.40
CA SER A 12 13.87 0.15 -13.38
C SER A 12 12.45 0.50 -13.84
N GLY A 13 11.63 -0.50 -14.16
CA GLY A 13 10.23 -0.29 -14.55
C GLY A 13 9.39 0.36 -13.44
N ARG A 14 9.54 -0.08 -12.19
CA ARG A 14 8.87 0.56 -11.04
C ARG A 14 9.35 2.00 -10.84
N LYS A 15 10.64 2.26 -10.95
CA LYS A 15 11.22 3.60 -10.83
C LYS A 15 10.65 4.53 -11.90
N MET A 16 10.65 4.09 -13.16
CA MET A 16 10.06 4.86 -14.26
C MET A 16 8.57 5.13 -14.00
N ALA A 17 7.80 4.14 -13.57
CA ALA A 17 6.38 4.31 -13.25
C ALA A 17 6.16 5.38 -12.15
N ILE A 18 7.02 5.41 -11.14
CA ILE A 18 6.98 6.44 -10.10
C ILE A 18 7.37 7.82 -10.67
N GLU A 19 8.44 7.90 -11.45
CA GLU A 19 8.94 9.14 -12.05
C GLU A 19 7.95 9.77 -13.03
N VAL A 20 7.25 8.96 -13.82
CA VAL A 20 6.21 9.43 -14.76
C VAL A 20 4.85 9.67 -14.08
N GLY A 21 4.78 9.56 -12.75
CA GLY A 21 3.60 9.97 -11.97
C GLY A 21 2.51 8.92 -11.79
N ILE A 22 2.72 7.66 -12.19
CA ILE A 22 1.70 6.59 -12.07
C ILE A 22 1.30 6.40 -10.61
N ALA A 23 2.25 6.47 -9.67
CA ALA A 23 1.96 6.38 -8.24
C ALA A 23 0.97 7.45 -7.77
N ASN A 24 1.13 8.69 -8.24
CA ASN A 24 0.23 9.80 -7.90
C ASN A 24 -1.15 9.58 -8.52
N THR A 25 -1.21 9.25 -9.81
CA THR A 25 -2.47 8.97 -10.51
C THR A 25 -3.28 7.86 -9.84
N LEU A 26 -2.61 6.80 -9.39
CA LEU A 26 -3.26 5.72 -8.65
C LEU A 26 -3.86 6.20 -7.33
N LEU A 27 -3.14 7.01 -6.56
CA LEU A 27 -3.65 7.58 -5.31
C LEU A 27 -4.83 8.51 -5.56
N ASP A 28 -4.74 9.39 -6.55
CA ASP A 28 -5.85 10.27 -6.97
C ASP A 28 -7.10 9.46 -7.31
N ILE A 29 -6.93 8.34 -8.03
CA ILE A 29 -8.04 7.43 -8.36
C ILE A 29 -8.66 6.83 -7.10
N TYR A 30 -7.85 6.33 -6.15
CA TYR A 30 -8.38 5.72 -4.93
C TYR A 30 -9.14 6.75 -4.09
N GLU A 31 -8.64 7.99 -4.04
CA GLU A 31 -9.25 9.06 -3.26
C GLU A 31 -10.53 9.61 -3.90
N GLN A 32 -10.55 9.79 -5.22
CA GLN A 32 -11.63 10.51 -5.91
C GLN A 32 -12.75 9.59 -6.40
N ARG A 33 -12.46 8.35 -6.79
CA ARG A 33 -13.49 7.44 -7.31
C ARG A 33 -14.31 6.81 -6.20
N SER A 34 -15.57 6.48 -6.50
CA SER A 34 -16.38 5.69 -5.58
C SER A 34 -15.86 4.25 -5.50
N LEU A 35 -16.01 3.59 -4.35
CA LEU A 35 -15.42 2.27 -4.11
C LEU A 35 -15.92 1.20 -5.10
N ASP A 36 -17.18 1.29 -5.51
CA ASP A 36 -17.81 0.39 -6.50
C ASP A 36 -17.18 0.47 -7.89
N GLN A 37 -16.50 1.58 -8.22
CA GLN A 37 -15.79 1.77 -9.48
C GLN A 37 -14.34 1.23 -9.44
N ILE A 38 -13.85 0.82 -8.26
CA ILE A 38 -12.48 0.34 -8.08
C ILE A 38 -12.47 -1.19 -8.23
N THR A 39 -12.28 -1.65 -9.47
CA THR A 39 -12.20 -3.08 -9.76
C THR A 39 -10.79 -3.62 -9.56
N ARG A 40 -10.68 -4.80 -8.94
CA ARG A 40 -9.40 -5.52 -8.81
C ARG A 40 -8.82 -5.94 -10.17
N ALA A 41 -9.70 -6.38 -11.09
CA ALA A 41 -9.35 -7.01 -12.37
C ALA A 41 -8.64 -6.06 -13.36
N TYR A 42 -8.76 -4.74 -13.18
CA TYR A 42 -8.15 -3.72 -14.04
C TYR A 42 -7.02 -2.92 -13.34
N SER A 43 -6.29 -3.57 -12.42
CA SER A 43 -4.98 -3.09 -11.94
C SER A 43 -4.97 -1.88 -10.99
N TYR A 44 -6.12 -1.34 -10.58
CA TYR A 44 -6.12 -0.21 -9.65
C TYR A 44 -5.56 -0.62 -8.28
N SER A 45 -6.22 -1.48 -7.48
CA SER A 45 -5.74 -1.83 -6.13
C SER A 45 -4.34 -2.45 -6.07
N GLN A 46 -4.01 -3.32 -7.04
CA GLN A 46 -2.69 -3.98 -7.10
C GLN A 46 -1.58 -3.04 -7.55
N GLY A 47 -1.88 -1.98 -8.31
CA GLY A 47 -0.87 -1.11 -8.91
C GLY A 47 0.06 -0.52 -7.86
N PHE A 48 -0.51 0.04 -6.78
CA PHE A 48 0.32 0.64 -5.72
C PHE A 48 1.07 -0.42 -4.90
N TYR A 49 0.46 -1.60 -4.69
CA TYR A 49 1.13 -2.73 -4.05
C TYR A 49 2.38 -3.16 -4.82
N ILE A 50 2.29 -3.30 -6.14
CA ILE A 50 3.42 -3.68 -7.01
C ILE A 50 4.54 -2.63 -6.94
N LEU A 51 4.18 -1.35 -6.92
CA LEU A 51 5.15 -0.28 -6.74
C LEU A 51 5.83 -0.36 -5.36
N ALA A 52 5.14 -0.80 -4.31
CA ALA A 52 5.67 -0.85 -2.95
C ALA A 52 6.49 -2.14 -2.62
N SER A 53 6.10 -3.30 -3.14
CA SER A 53 6.57 -4.63 -2.69
C SER A 53 8.06 -4.93 -2.93
N HIS A 54 8.65 -4.30 -3.94
CA HIS A 54 10.06 -4.51 -4.33
C HIS A 54 10.82 -3.19 -4.51
N SER A 55 10.32 -2.10 -3.92
CA SER A 55 10.99 -0.81 -3.95
C SER A 55 12.14 -0.73 -2.97
N SER A 56 13.22 -0.04 -3.38
CA SER A 56 14.31 0.34 -2.47
C SER A 56 13.77 1.26 -1.36
N ASN A 57 14.53 1.45 -0.29
CA ASN A 57 14.11 2.35 0.80
C ASN A 57 13.90 3.78 0.31
N ASP A 58 14.72 4.26 -0.63
CA ASP A 58 14.59 5.61 -1.18
C ASP A 58 13.29 5.76 -1.97
N MET A 59 12.92 4.73 -2.75
CA MET A 59 11.64 4.71 -3.46
C MET A 59 10.46 4.64 -2.49
N LYS A 60 10.54 3.84 -1.43
CA LYS A 60 9.49 3.80 -0.40
C LYS A 60 9.36 5.13 0.36
N GLN A 61 10.47 5.81 0.66
CA GLN A 61 10.46 7.16 1.22
C GLN A 61 9.83 8.17 0.25
N TYR A 62 10.07 8.04 -1.04
CA TYR A 62 9.41 8.85 -2.05
C TYR A 62 7.89 8.57 -2.08
N LEU A 63 7.48 7.31 -2.11
CA LEU A 63 6.08 6.91 -2.07
C LEU A 63 5.36 7.45 -0.83
N LEU A 64 6.02 7.49 0.34
CA LEU A 64 5.47 8.11 1.55
C LEU A 64 5.19 9.60 1.40
N LYS A 65 6.05 10.34 0.69
CA LYS A 65 5.85 11.77 0.43
C LYS A 65 4.60 12.05 -0.41
N LEU A 66 4.12 11.06 -1.17
CA LEU A 66 2.87 11.14 -1.92
C LEU A 66 1.60 10.99 -1.05
N ARG A 67 1.75 10.90 0.29
CA ARG A 67 0.64 10.73 1.25
C ARG A 67 -0.26 9.53 0.93
N PRO A 68 0.31 8.32 0.77
CA PRO A 68 -0.40 7.19 0.22
C PRO A 68 -1.51 6.65 1.12
N PHE A 69 -1.46 6.95 2.43
CA PHE A 69 -2.38 6.37 3.41
C PHE A 69 -3.82 6.85 3.25
N GLN A 70 -4.07 8.06 2.75
CA GLN A 70 -5.43 8.54 2.56
C GLN A 70 -6.22 7.66 1.58
N GLY A 71 -5.71 7.50 0.35
CA GLY A 71 -6.30 6.61 -0.64
C GLY A 71 -6.30 5.13 -0.22
N LEU A 72 -5.18 4.63 0.32
CA LEU A 72 -5.09 3.22 0.72
C LEU A 72 -6.03 2.86 1.88
N VAL A 73 -6.16 3.71 2.90
CA VAL A 73 -7.08 3.47 4.02
C VAL A 73 -8.54 3.48 3.56
N LYS A 74 -8.89 4.31 2.57
CA LYS A 74 -10.23 4.27 1.97
C LYS A 74 -10.53 2.92 1.30
N LEU A 75 -9.54 2.29 0.66
CA LEU A 75 -9.71 0.96 0.05
C LEU A 75 -10.02 -0.15 1.08
N LEU A 76 -9.77 0.06 2.37
CA LEU A 76 -10.09 -0.92 3.41
C LEU A 76 -11.61 -1.10 3.61
N GLU A 77 -12.42 -0.15 3.15
CA GLU A 77 -13.89 -0.22 3.19
C GLU A 77 -14.48 -0.94 1.95
N HIS A 78 -13.62 -1.44 1.07
CA HIS A 78 -14.06 -2.06 -0.17
C HIS A 78 -14.72 -3.42 0.07
N LYS A 79 -15.79 -3.75 -0.68
CA LYS A 79 -16.53 -5.02 -0.50
C LYS A 79 -15.74 -6.25 -0.95
N ASN A 80 -14.86 -6.08 -1.93
CA ASN A 80 -13.97 -7.13 -2.41
C ASN A 80 -12.77 -7.30 -1.46
N ILE A 81 -12.63 -8.50 -0.88
CA ILE A 81 -11.56 -8.85 0.06
C ILE A 81 -10.16 -8.76 -0.56
N ASP A 82 -10.05 -9.00 -1.85
CA ASP A 82 -8.75 -8.91 -2.51
C ASP A 82 -8.26 -7.46 -2.58
N VAL A 83 -9.16 -6.50 -2.84
CA VAL A 83 -8.82 -5.07 -2.85
C VAL A 83 -8.37 -4.62 -1.46
N ILE A 84 -9.04 -5.09 -0.41
CA ILE A 84 -8.62 -4.88 0.97
C ILE A 84 -7.22 -5.47 1.19
N GLY A 85 -6.99 -6.72 0.78
CA GLY A 85 -5.71 -7.41 0.95
C GLY A 85 -4.56 -6.74 0.22
N ASP A 86 -4.79 -6.26 -1.01
CA ASP A 86 -3.82 -5.49 -1.80
C ASP A 86 -3.47 -4.18 -1.08
N SER A 87 -4.47 -3.47 -0.54
CA SER A 87 -4.26 -2.22 0.20
C SER A 87 -3.47 -2.43 1.49
N ILE A 88 -3.84 -3.40 2.31
CA ILE A 88 -3.10 -3.76 3.53
C ILE A 88 -1.65 -4.11 3.17
N SER A 89 -1.45 -4.92 2.12
CA SER A 89 -0.11 -5.29 1.67
C SER A 89 0.70 -4.08 1.22
N ALA A 90 0.10 -3.12 0.51
CA ALA A 90 0.74 -1.87 0.14
C ALA A 90 1.16 -1.06 1.38
N ILE A 91 0.24 -0.86 2.34
CA ILE A 91 0.50 -0.15 3.59
C ILE A 91 1.68 -0.78 4.35
N LEU A 92 1.67 -2.10 4.53
CA LEU A 92 2.75 -2.80 5.22
C LEU A 92 4.10 -2.68 4.49
N ASN A 93 4.10 -2.75 3.16
CA ASN A 93 5.34 -2.59 2.39
C ASN A 93 5.95 -1.20 2.52
N ILE A 94 5.11 -0.16 2.57
CA ILE A 94 5.53 1.23 2.80
C ILE A 94 6.05 1.42 4.23
N LEU A 95 5.43 0.79 5.22
CA LEU A 95 5.88 0.87 6.62
C LEU A 95 7.19 0.11 6.86
N GLN A 96 7.49 -0.93 6.06
CA GLN A 96 8.75 -1.69 6.13
C GLN A 96 9.96 -0.96 5.52
N ILE A 97 10.06 0.37 5.66
CA ILE A 97 11.28 1.10 5.30
C ILE A 97 12.35 0.77 6.34
N LYS A 98 13.41 0.11 5.88
CA LYS A 98 14.58 -0.24 6.70
C LYS A 98 15.76 0.62 6.28
N SER A 99 15.76 1.91 6.57
CA SER A 99 16.98 2.72 6.36
C SER A 99 18.06 2.32 7.37
N ARG A 100 19.34 2.34 6.94
CA ARG A 100 20.51 2.24 7.85
C ARG A 100 20.50 3.35 8.92
N SER A 101 19.79 4.44 8.67
CA SER A 101 19.57 5.57 9.56
C SER A 101 18.13 5.69 10.08
N GLN A 102 17.24 4.72 9.80
CA GLN A 102 15.85 4.81 10.26
C GLN A 102 15.86 4.79 11.79
N SER A 103 15.57 5.92 12.39
CA SER A 103 15.40 5.96 13.83
C SER A 103 14.06 5.32 14.18
N LEU A 104 13.94 4.80 15.40
CA LEU A 104 12.65 4.35 15.94
C LEU A 104 11.57 5.44 15.80
N LYS A 105 11.99 6.71 15.90
CA LYS A 105 11.15 7.90 15.75
C LYS A 105 10.53 8.00 14.36
N ASP A 106 11.28 7.72 13.29
CA ASP A 106 10.75 7.80 11.91
C ASP A 106 9.71 6.70 11.66
N SER A 107 9.94 5.50 12.20
CA SER A 107 8.94 4.42 12.16
C SER A 107 7.66 4.81 12.91
N GLN A 108 7.81 5.34 14.12
CA GLN A 108 6.69 5.84 14.94
C GLN A 108 5.90 6.94 14.22
N GLN A 109 6.58 7.85 13.51
CA GLN A 109 5.92 8.89 12.72
C GLN A 109 5.08 8.32 11.58
N HIS A 110 5.58 7.34 10.83
CA HIS A 110 4.79 6.72 9.77
C HIS A 110 3.55 5.99 10.31
N PHE A 111 3.69 5.31 11.45
CA PHE A 111 2.55 4.70 12.15
C PHE A 111 1.56 5.74 12.66
N GLN A 112 2.04 6.88 13.17
CA GLN A 112 1.19 7.98 13.61
C GLN A 112 0.36 8.54 12.46
N ILE A 113 0.97 8.78 11.29
CA ILE A 113 0.25 9.26 10.09
C ILE A 113 -0.80 8.23 9.66
N LEU A 114 -0.48 6.93 9.65
CA LEU A 114 -1.49 5.89 9.36
C LEU A 114 -2.66 5.95 10.36
N ASN A 115 -2.36 6.20 11.63
CA ASN A 115 -3.36 6.30 12.68
C ASN A 115 -4.23 7.55 12.57
N GLU A 116 -3.69 8.67 12.08
CA GLU A 116 -4.46 9.90 11.80
C GLU A 116 -5.58 9.67 10.77
N PHE A 117 -5.40 8.73 9.84
CA PHE A 117 -6.43 8.31 8.90
C PHE A 117 -7.36 7.21 9.43
N GLY A 118 -7.21 6.79 10.69
CA GLY A 118 -7.95 5.66 11.27
C GLY A 118 -7.54 4.30 10.69
N GLY A 119 -6.39 4.22 10.01
CA GLY A 119 -5.99 3.00 9.30
C GLY A 119 -5.71 1.82 10.24
N VAL A 120 -5.13 2.08 11.42
CA VAL A 120 -4.83 1.03 12.41
C VAL A 120 -6.11 0.37 12.92
N GLU A 121 -7.10 1.18 13.31
CA GLU A 121 -8.39 0.69 13.80
C GLU A 121 -9.11 -0.13 12.74
N LYS A 122 -9.20 0.37 11.49
CA LYS A 122 -9.83 -0.36 10.39
C LYS A 122 -9.17 -1.70 10.10
N ILE A 123 -7.83 -1.76 10.08
CA ILE A 123 -7.10 -3.01 9.89
C ILE A 123 -7.44 -4.00 11.02
N PHE A 124 -7.48 -3.53 12.27
CA PHE A 124 -7.82 -4.37 13.42
C PHE A 124 -9.27 -4.89 13.35
N GLU A 125 -10.23 -4.05 12.99
CA GLU A 125 -11.63 -4.45 12.79
C GLU A 125 -11.79 -5.50 11.70
N ILE A 126 -11.10 -5.33 10.56
CA ILE A 126 -11.10 -6.31 9.47
C ILE A 126 -10.56 -7.65 9.96
N LEU A 127 -9.42 -7.65 10.67
CA LEU A 127 -8.82 -8.86 11.22
C LEU A 127 -9.76 -9.55 12.21
N LYS A 128 -10.36 -8.80 13.14
CA LYS A 128 -11.32 -9.32 14.13
C LYS A 128 -12.53 -9.96 13.44
N ASN A 129 -13.11 -9.28 12.45
CA ASN A 129 -14.27 -9.78 11.72
C ASN A 129 -13.95 -11.06 10.93
N LYS A 130 -12.75 -11.16 10.34
CA LYS A 130 -12.31 -12.36 9.63
C LYS A 130 -12.04 -13.52 10.58
N LEU A 131 -11.39 -13.28 11.71
CA LEU A 131 -11.15 -14.30 12.74
C LEU A 131 -12.45 -14.85 13.31
N ASN A 132 -13.42 -13.98 13.62
CA ASN A 132 -14.73 -14.41 14.11
C ASN A 132 -15.45 -15.32 13.11
N LYS A 133 -15.38 -15.00 11.81
CA LYS A 133 -15.96 -15.84 10.76
C LYS A 133 -15.30 -17.24 10.73
N CYS A 134 -13.98 -17.32 10.84
CA CYS A 134 -13.27 -18.60 10.83
C CYS A 134 -13.48 -19.46 12.09
N ILE A 135 -13.91 -18.88 13.22
CA ILE A 135 -14.15 -19.62 14.48
C ILE A 135 -15.61 -20.09 14.58
N THR A 136 -16.52 -19.48 13.81
CA THR A 136 -17.96 -19.78 13.83
C THR A 136 -18.42 -20.68 12.68
N ASP A 137 -17.53 -20.98 11.73
CA ASP A 137 -17.67 -22.00 10.68
C ASP A 137 -16.98 -23.32 11.12
#